data_AF-A0A549SHB7-F1
#
_entry.id   AF-A0A549SHB7-F1
#
_cell.length_a   1.000
_cell.length_b   1.000
_cell.length_c   1.000
_cell.angle_alpha   90.00
_cell.angle_beta   90.00
_cell.angle_gamma   90.00
#
_symmetry.space_group_name_H-M   'P 1'
#
loop_
_entity.id
_entity.type
_entity.pdbx_description
1 polymer ?
#
loop_
_entity_poly.entity_id
_entity_poly.type
_entity_poly.pdbx_seq_one_letter_code
_entity_poly.pdbx_strand_id
1 'polypeptide(L)'
;MKRFFESFLFLSRWLLAPFFVMLAVGLLELLYKAGVHLFEATAHLVTATESNMTLLVLDLIDMTLTGALVVTVMLSVYENFVSKVDTDSQPGWPDWMGSIDFSELKLKLLSTIVAISAIKLLEAFMDVPHMNDRDLYFYLGIHLTFVVSTLAFALSERLAGGHGTNNGEQGH
;
A
#
# COMPACT_ATOMS: atom_id res chain seq x y z
N MET A 1 -7.86 26.88 25.04
CA MET A 1 -7.84 25.48 24.55
C MET A 1 -8.39 25.32 23.13
N LYS A 2 -9.59 25.80 22.78
CA LYS A 2 -10.14 25.68 21.40
C LYS A 2 -9.21 26.17 20.29
N ARG A 3 -8.60 27.35 20.43
CA ARG A 3 -7.62 27.90 19.47
C ARG A 3 -6.35 27.06 19.26
N PHE A 4 -5.92 26.29 20.26
CA PHE A 4 -4.73 25.43 20.14
C PHE A 4 -5.07 24.16 19.35
N PHE A 5 -6.26 23.61 19.56
CA PHE A 5 -6.79 22.46 18.82
C PHE A 5 -7.12 22.82 17.36
N GLU A 6 -7.73 23.98 17.12
CA GLU A 6 -7.95 24.52 15.78
C GLU A 6 -6.62 24.76 15.06
N SER A 7 -5.65 25.41 15.70
CA SER A 7 -4.32 25.62 15.11
C SER A 7 -3.58 24.32 14.83
N PHE A 8 -3.74 23.29 15.67
CA PHE A 8 -3.16 21.95 15.46
C PHE A 8 -3.81 21.23 14.26
N LEU A 9 -5.14 21.33 14.12
CA LEU A 9 -5.87 20.80 12.96
C LEU A 9 -5.46 21.49 11.66
N PHE A 10 -5.32 22.83 11.66
CA PHE A 10 -4.85 23.58 10.49
C PHE A 10 -3.40 23.24 10.12
N LEU A 11 -2.53 23.04 11.11
CA LEU A 11 -1.12 22.67 10.88
C LEU A 11 -0.99 21.24 10.33
N SER A 12 -1.87 20.32 10.74
CA SER A 12 -1.88 18.94 10.24
C SER A 12 -2.11 18.85 8.72
N ARG A 13 -2.88 19.79 8.14
CA ARG A 13 -3.12 19.87 6.69
C ARG A 13 -1.85 20.24 5.92
N TRP A 14 -1.06 21.17 6.46
CA TRP A 14 0.20 21.59 5.84
C TRP A 14 1.31 20.54 5.97
N LEU A 15 1.25 19.68 6.97
CA LEU A 15 2.20 18.57 7.11
C LEU A 15 2.11 17.56 5.96
N LEU A 16 0.93 17.38 5.35
CA LEU A 16 0.74 16.47 4.21
C LEU A 16 1.33 17.02 2.89
N ALA A 17 1.36 18.35 2.72
CA ALA A 17 1.84 19.00 1.49
C ALA A 17 3.25 18.55 1.05
N PRO A 18 4.29 18.52 1.91
CA PRO A 18 5.62 18.04 1.50
C PRO A 18 5.64 16.56 1.09
N PHE A 19 4.78 15.71 1.68
CA PHE A 19 4.69 14.31 1.26
C PHE A 19 4.11 14.18 -0.16
N PHE A 20 3.08 14.95 -0.50
CA PHE A 20 2.57 14.97 -1.87
C PHE A 20 3.60 15.43 -2.89
N VAL A 21 4.41 16.44 -2.55
CA VAL A 21 5.50 16.90 -3.41
C VAL A 21 6.54 15.79 -3.60
N MET A 22 6.95 15.13 -2.52
CA MET A 22 7.92 14.04 -2.57
C MET A 22 7.39 12.85 -3.40
N LEU A 23 6.12 12.46 -3.23
CA LEU A 23 5.48 11.40 -4.01
C LEU A 23 5.37 11.78 -5.50
N ALA A 24 5.05 13.04 -5.81
CA ALA A 24 5.02 13.54 -7.18
C ALA A 24 6.41 13.50 -7.83
N VAL A 25 7.46 13.90 -7.11
CA VAL A 25 8.85 13.78 -7.58
C VAL A 25 9.21 12.31 -7.82
N GLY A 26 8.87 11.41 -6.88
CA GLY A 26 9.10 9.98 -7.05
C GLY A 26 8.37 9.39 -8.26
N LEU A 27 7.15 9.85 -8.57
CA LEU A 27 6.44 9.46 -9.79
C LEU A 27 7.16 9.93 -11.06
N LEU A 28 7.73 11.14 -11.05
CA LEU A 28 8.51 11.64 -12.18
C LEU A 28 9.81 10.85 -12.37
N GLU A 29 10.48 10.47 -11.28
CA GLU A 29 11.67 9.60 -11.32
C GLU A 29 11.34 8.22 -11.89
N LEU A 30 10.24 7.61 -11.43
CA LEU A 30 9.72 6.35 -11.96
C LEU A 30 9.41 6.44 -13.45
N LEU A 31 8.71 7.50 -13.87
CA LEU A 31 8.36 7.73 -15.27
C LEU A 31 9.62 7.89 -16.14
N TYR A 32 10.59 8.67 -15.66
CA TYR A 32 11.86 8.85 -16.36
C TYR A 32 12.59 7.52 -16.52
N LYS A 33 12.72 6.74 -15.44
CA LYS A 33 13.42 5.45 -15.46
C LYS A 33 12.71 4.42 -16.35
N ALA A 34 11.38 4.36 -16.32
CA ALA A 34 10.59 3.52 -17.21
C ALA A 34 10.80 3.93 -18.69
N GLY A 35 10.88 5.22 -18.99
CA GLY A 35 11.20 5.72 -20.33
C GLY A 35 12.58 5.30 -20.82
N VAL A 36 13.60 5.36 -19.94
CA VAL A 36 14.95 4.88 -20.25
C VAL A 36 14.96 3.38 -20.53
N HIS A 37 14.34 2.56 -19.67
CA HIS A 37 14.22 1.11 -19.89
C HIS A 37 13.47 0.80 -21.20
N LEU A 38 12.40 1.52 -21.51
CA LEU A 38 11.66 1.33 -22.76
C LEU A 38 12.52 1.66 -24.00
N PHE A 39 13.35 2.69 -23.91
CA PHE A 39 14.28 3.04 -24.98
C PHE A 39 15.33 1.94 -25.19
N GLU A 40 15.92 1.44 -24.10
CA GLU A 40 16.84 0.29 -24.15
C GLU A 40 16.17 -0.97 -24.71
N ALA A 41 14.92 -1.24 -24.31
CA ALA A 41 14.09 -2.31 -24.86
C ALA A 41 14.07 -2.27 -26.38
N THR A 42 13.77 -1.08 -26.91
CA THR A 42 13.54 -0.84 -28.32
C THR A 42 14.85 -0.87 -29.11
N ALA A 43 15.93 -0.34 -28.54
CA ALA A 43 17.26 -0.35 -29.14
C ALA A 43 17.83 -1.77 -29.30
N HIS A 44 17.48 -2.68 -28.39
CA HIS A 44 17.97 -4.07 -28.40
C HIS A 44 17.00 -5.08 -29.01
N LEU A 45 15.86 -4.65 -29.59
CA LEU A 45 14.84 -5.52 -30.20
C LEU A 45 15.37 -6.54 -31.22
N VAL A 46 16.43 -6.18 -31.95
CA VAL A 46 16.97 -7.00 -33.05
C VAL A 46 18.15 -7.88 -32.60
N THR A 47 18.73 -7.63 -31.43
CA THR A 47 19.98 -8.27 -30.98
C THR A 47 19.88 -8.96 -29.62
N ALA A 48 18.80 -8.75 -28.86
CA ALA A 48 18.59 -9.37 -27.56
C ALA A 48 18.09 -10.82 -27.66
N THR A 49 18.62 -11.69 -26.81
CA THR A 49 18.10 -13.03 -26.54
C THR A 49 16.67 -12.95 -25.97
N GLU A 50 15.78 -13.90 -26.29
CA GLU A 50 14.37 -13.91 -25.81
C GLU A 50 14.23 -13.73 -24.29
N SER A 51 15.16 -14.29 -23.50
CA SER A 51 15.19 -14.15 -22.04
C SER A 51 15.36 -12.69 -21.59
N ASN A 52 16.21 -11.90 -22.26
CA ASN A 52 16.45 -10.51 -21.87
C ASN A 52 15.24 -9.63 -22.17
N MET A 53 14.51 -9.90 -23.26
CA MET A 53 13.28 -9.17 -23.56
C MET A 53 12.20 -9.37 -22.49
N THR A 54 12.07 -10.59 -21.97
CA THR A 54 11.05 -10.90 -20.95
C THR A 54 11.35 -10.20 -19.63
N LEU A 55 12.62 -10.21 -19.19
CA LEU A 55 13.04 -9.49 -17.99
C LEU A 55 12.78 -7.98 -18.10
N LEU A 56 13.09 -7.41 -19.25
CA LEU A 56 12.97 -5.98 -19.45
C LEU A 56 11.50 -5.52 -19.53
N VAL A 57 10.61 -6.36 -20.06
CA VAL A 57 9.15 -6.16 -19.97
C VAL A 57 8.66 -6.30 -18.54
N LEU A 58 9.19 -7.26 -17.77
CA LEU A 58 8.82 -7.45 -16.37
C LEU A 58 9.19 -6.24 -15.50
N ASP A 59 10.37 -5.65 -15.72
CA ASP A 59 10.79 -4.40 -15.07
C ASP A 59 9.83 -3.24 -15.38
N LEU A 60 9.42 -3.10 -16.64
CA LEU A 60 8.45 -2.07 -17.04
C LEU A 60 7.09 -2.28 -16.36
N ILE A 61 6.66 -3.54 -16.20
CA ILE A 61 5.43 -3.88 -15.48
C ILE A 61 5.56 -3.50 -14.00
N ASP A 62 6.67 -3.82 -13.33
CA ASP A 62 6.90 -3.49 -11.91
C ASP A 62 6.92 -1.98 -11.67
N MET A 63 7.62 -1.22 -12.51
CA MET A 63 7.63 0.25 -12.43
C MET A 63 6.23 0.84 -12.63
N THR A 64 5.47 0.29 -13.58
CA THR A 64 4.08 0.72 -13.83
C THR A 64 3.18 0.41 -12.64
N LEU A 65 3.29 -0.79 -12.06
CA LEU A 65 2.52 -1.21 -10.89
C LEU A 65 2.89 -0.37 -9.66
N THR A 66 4.18 -0.08 -9.47
CA THR A 66 4.68 0.81 -8.41
C THR A 66 4.11 2.22 -8.58
N GLY A 67 4.12 2.77 -9.80
CA GLY A 67 3.52 4.08 -10.10
C GLY A 67 2.01 4.10 -9.80
N ALA A 68 1.27 3.08 -10.23
CA ALA A 68 -0.16 2.96 -9.95
C ALA A 68 -0.46 2.88 -8.45
N LEU A 69 0.38 2.19 -7.68
CA LEU A 69 0.29 2.12 -6.22
C LEU A 69 0.52 3.50 -5.58
N VAL A 70 1.55 4.22 -6.00
CA VAL A 70 1.83 5.58 -5.50
C VAL A 70 0.65 6.51 -5.76
N VAL A 71 0.08 6.50 -6.97
CA VAL A 71 -1.10 7.32 -7.31
C VAL A 71 -2.30 6.96 -6.43
N THR A 72 -2.57 5.67 -6.25
CA THR A 72 -3.68 5.19 -5.40
C THR A 72 -3.52 5.63 -3.95
N VAL A 73 -2.30 5.56 -3.41
CA VAL A 73 -1.98 6.05 -2.06
C VAL A 73 -2.18 7.55 -1.97
N MET A 74 -1.70 8.34 -2.95
CA MET A 74 -1.91 9.78 -3.00
C MET A 74 -3.40 10.14 -2.97
N LEU A 75 -4.22 9.47 -3.77
CA LEU A 75 -5.66 9.69 -3.81
C LEU A 75 -6.34 9.32 -2.48
N SER A 76 -5.99 8.17 -1.89
CA SER A 76 -6.50 7.74 -0.58
C SER A 76 -6.14 8.72 0.54
N VAL A 77 -4.90 9.22 0.55
CA VAL A 77 -4.44 10.22 1.53
C VAL A 77 -5.18 11.55 1.32
N TYR A 78 -5.38 11.97 0.07
CA TYR A 78 -6.14 13.17 -0.25
C TYR A 78 -7.60 13.07 0.21
N GLU A 79 -8.28 11.96 -0.11
CA GLU A 79 -9.68 11.74 0.27
C GLU A 79 -9.87 11.73 1.78
N ASN A 80 -8.99 11.03 2.50
CA ASN A 80 -9.12 10.84 3.95
C ASN A 80 -8.76 12.09 4.77
N PHE A 81 -7.80 12.90 4.33
CA PHE A 81 -7.25 14.00 5.14
C PHE A 81 -7.51 15.39 4.57
N VAL A 82 -7.75 15.53 3.27
CA VAL A 82 -7.97 16.84 2.61
C VAL A 82 -9.43 17.01 2.23
N SER A 83 -10.06 16.00 1.61
CA SER A 83 -11.43 16.10 1.09
C SER A 83 -12.52 16.05 2.17
N LYS A 84 -12.32 15.34 3.28
CA LYS A 84 -13.34 15.21 4.34
C LYS A 84 -13.45 16.43 5.28
N VAL A 85 -12.64 17.47 5.08
CA VAL A 85 -12.67 18.68 5.91
C VAL A 85 -13.55 19.77 5.26
N ASP A 86 -14.78 19.40 4.89
CA ASP A 86 -15.86 20.36 4.64
C ASP A 86 -16.65 20.52 5.94
N THR A 87 -16.37 21.62 6.64
CA THR A 87 -17.00 21.99 7.93
C THR A 87 -18.35 22.69 7.78
N ASP A 88 -18.93 22.74 6.57
CA ASP A 88 -20.18 23.44 6.29
C ASP A 88 -21.34 22.46 6.07
N SER A 89 -21.76 21.80 7.15
CA SER A 89 -23.16 21.42 7.45
C SER A 89 -23.24 20.38 8.59
N GLN A 90 -23.28 20.85 9.86
CA GLN A 90 -24.28 20.45 10.85
C GLN A 90 -23.94 20.88 12.30
N PRO A 91 -24.88 21.49 13.05
CA PRO A 91 -24.86 21.53 14.51
C PRO A 91 -25.27 20.15 15.05
N GLY A 92 -24.35 19.45 15.74
CA GLY A 92 -24.57 18.11 16.29
C GLY A 92 -23.52 17.13 15.80
N TRP A 93 -22.36 17.10 16.46
CA TRP A 93 -21.33 16.09 16.25
C TRP A 93 -21.90 14.71 16.67
N PRO A 94 -22.11 13.75 15.76
CA PRO A 94 -22.85 12.52 16.08
C PRO A 94 -21.96 11.34 16.53
N ASP A 95 -22.55 10.38 17.24
CA ASP A 95 -21.90 9.28 17.99
C ASP A 95 -21.10 8.23 17.16
N TRP A 96 -20.93 8.43 15.85
CA TRP A 96 -20.31 7.49 14.89
C TRP A 96 -18.79 7.44 14.90
N MET A 97 -18.11 8.13 15.83
CA MET A 97 -16.68 7.89 16.09
C MET A 97 -16.46 6.59 16.92
N GLY A 98 -17.53 5.87 17.26
CA GLY A 98 -17.54 4.67 18.09
C GLY A 98 -17.44 3.30 17.40
N SER A 99 -17.21 3.18 16.09
CA SER A 99 -16.97 1.86 15.47
C SER A 99 -16.15 1.91 14.17
N ILE A 100 -15.03 2.62 14.16
CA ILE A 100 -13.98 2.28 13.18
C ILE A 100 -13.49 0.90 13.58
N ASP A 101 -13.86 -0.12 12.79
CA ASP A 101 -13.38 -1.47 13.00
C ASP A 101 -11.88 -1.52 12.66
N PHE A 102 -11.07 -1.18 13.67
CA PHE A 102 -9.62 -1.13 13.57
C PHE A 102 -9.03 -2.49 13.14
N SER A 103 -9.76 -3.58 13.36
CA SER A 103 -9.36 -4.90 12.92
C SER A 103 -9.47 -5.06 11.40
N GLU A 104 -10.55 -4.59 10.78
CA GLU A 104 -10.67 -4.57 9.32
C GLU A 104 -9.60 -3.68 8.66
N LEU A 105 -9.31 -2.53 9.27
CA LEU A 105 -8.25 -1.64 8.78
C LEU A 105 -6.87 -2.30 8.87
N LYS A 106 -6.56 -2.97 9.98
CA LYS A 106 -5.29 -3.70 10.17
C LYS A 106 -5.15 -4.83 9.17
N LEU A 107 -6.23 -5.59 8.92
CA LEU A 107 -6.19 -6.71 8.00
C LEU A 107 -6.01 -6.27 6.54
N LYS A 108 -6.64 -5.16 6.13
CA LYS A 108 -6.40 -4.52 4.83
C LYS A 108 -4.96 -4.02 4.66
N LEU A 109 -4.35 -3.48 5.70
CA LEU A 109 -2.95 -3.03 5.67
C LEU A 109 -1.97 -4.20 5.58
N LEU A 110 -2.21 -5.27 6.35
CA LEU A 110 -1.33 -6.45 6.31
C LEU A 110 -1.41 -7.17 4.96
N SER A 111 -2.60 -7.25 4.35
CA SER A 111 -2.76 -7.90 3.04
C SER A 111 -2.05 -7.14 1.91
N THR A 112 -2.02 -5.81 1.94
CA THR A 112 -1.27 -5.02 0.95
C THR A 112 0.23 -5.20 1.10
N ILE A 113 0.75 -5.26 2.33
CA ILE A 113 2.18 -5.52 2.60
C ILE A 113 2.59 -6.90 2.08
N VAL A 114 1.78 -7.93 2.34
CA VAL A 114 2.03 -9.29 1.84
C VAL A 114 2.06 -9.32 0.31
N ALA A 115 1.12 -8.63 -0.35
CA ALA A 115 1.05 -8.57 -1.80
C ALA A 115 2.29 -7.91 -2.43
N ILE A 116 2.73 -6.76 -1.88
CA ILE A 116 3.95 -6.07 -2.36
C ILE A 116 5.19 -6.95 -2.16
N SER A 117 5.29 -7.62 -1.01
CA SER A 117 6.39 -8.54 -0.74
C SER A 117 6.43 -9.73 -1.72
N ALA A 118 5.28 -10.23 -2.17
CA ALA A 118 5.22 -11.31 -3.16
C ALA A 118 5.78 -10.87 -4.52
N ILE A 119 5.48 -9.63 -4.94
CA ILE A 119 5.98 -9.07 -6.20
C ILE A 119 7.51 -8.97 -6.16
N LYS A 120 8.07 -8.47 -5.05
CA LYS A 120 9.53 -8.40 -4.88
C LYS A 120 10.21 -9.76 -4.82
N LEU A 121 9.57 -10.77 -4.25
CA LEU A 121 10.08 -12.14 -4.31
C LEU A 121 10.03 -12.72 -5.73
N LEU A 122 9.01 -12.39 -6.52
CA LEU A 122 8.91 -12.80 -7.92
C LEU A 122 9.99 -12.14 -8.78
N GLU A 123 10.27 -10.85 -8.57
CA GLU A 123 11.38 -10.14 -9.20
C GLU A 123 12.72 -10.83 -8.90
N ALA A 124 12.99 -11.08 -7.60
CA ALA A 124 14.18 -11.81 -7.16
C ALA A 124 14.30 -13.21 -7.79
N PHE A 125 13.17 -13.92 -7.94
CA PHE A 125 13.15 -15.24 -8.57
C PHE A 125 13.43 -15.19 -10.09
N MET A 126 13.02 -14.12 -10.77
CA MET A 126 13.25 -13.96 -12.20
C MET A 126 14.69 -13.58 -12.53
N ASP A 127 15.42 -12.96 -11.59
CA ASP A 127 16.83 -12.59 -11.72
C ASP A 127 17.80 -13.54 -10.99
N VAL A 128 17.36 -14.78 -10.70
CA VAL A 128 18.20 -15.81 -10.04
C VAL A 128 19.60 -15.97 -10.67
N PRO A 129 19.80 -15.91 -12.00
CA PRO A 129 21.15 -16.03 -12.59
C PRO A 129 22.15 -14.95 -12.14
N HIS A 130 21.69 -13.78 -11.70
CA HIS A 130 22.54 -12.66 -11.25
C HIS A 130 22.41 -12.36 -9.75
N MET A 131 21.54 -13.09 -9.05
CA MET A 131 21.29 -12.88 -7.63
C MET A 131 22.09 -13.84 -6.75
N ASN A 132 22.49 -13.39 -5.56
CA ASN A 132 23.08 -14.28 -4.58
C ASN A 132 21.99 -15.17 -3.97
N ASP A 133 22.23 -16.48 -3.91
CA ASP A 133 21.35 -17.46 -3.23
C ASP A 133 20.94 -16.98 -1.84
N ARG A 134 21.87 -16.39 -1.08
CA ARG A 134 21.61 -15.85 0.25
C ARG A 134 20.48 -14.82 0.22
N ASP A 135 20.51 -13.90 -0.72
CA ASP A 135 19.55 -12.80 -0.82
C ASP A 135 18.17 -13.35 -1.20
N LEU A 136 18.12 -14.32 -2.12
CA LEU A 136 16.90 -15.03 -2.50
C LEU A 136 16.26 -15.76 -1.30
N TYR A 137 17.07 -16.45 -0.48
CA TYR A 137 16.59 -17.08 0.75
C TYR A 137 16.07 -16.07 1.77
N PHE A 138 16.68 -14.89 1.87
CA PHE A 138 16.16 -13.81 2.73
C PHE A 138 14.85 -13.25 2.21
N TYR A 139 14.71 -12.99 0.91
CA TYR A 139 13.45 -12.55 0.32
C TYR A 139 12.33 -13.57 0.57
N LEU A 140 12.61 -14.86 0.36
CA LEU A 140 11.65 -15.94 0.64
C LEU A 140 11.28 -15.99 2.13
N GLY A 141 12.28 -15.93 3.02
CA GLY A 141 12.07 -15.98 4.46
C GLY A 141 11.24 -14.80 5.00
N ILE A 142 11.52 -13.59 4.52
CA ILE A 142 10.75 -12.39 4.88
C ILE A 142 9.32 -12.51 4.38
N HIS A 143 9.12 -12.93 3.13
CA HIS A 143 7.78 -13.10 2.57
C HIS A 143 6.94 -14.11 3.36
N LEU A 144 7.51 -15.28 3.66
CA LEU A 144 6.84 -16.28 4.49
C LEU A 144 6.50 -15.75 5.88
N THR A 145 7.39 -14.95 6.49
CA THR A 145 7.13 -14.32 7.78
C THR A 145 5.92 -13.39 7.73
N PHE A 146 5.78 -12.58 6.67
CA PHE A 146 4.61 -11.72 6.48
C PHE A 146 3.33 -12.51 6.23
N VAL A 147 3.38 -13.56 5.41
CA VAL A 147 2.22 -14.43 5.14
C VAL A 147 1.74 -15.08 6.44
N VAL A 148 2.64 -15.70 7.19
CA VAL A 148 2.32 -16.38 8.45
C VAL A 148 1.79 -15.39 9.48
N SER A 149 2.42 -14.23 9.64
CA SER A 149 1.98 -13.19 10.59
C SER A 149 0.57 -12.68 10.25
N THR A 150 0.30 -12.46 8.97
CA THR A 150 -1.01 -11.99 8.48
C THR A 150 -2.08 -13.07 8.66
N LEU A 151 -1.75 -14.33 8.39
CA LEU A 151 -2.66 -15.45 8.61
C LEU A 151 -2.98 -15.65 10.09
N ALA A 152 -1.96 -15.59 10.97
CA ALA A 152 -2.15 -15.69 12.42
C ALA A 152 -3.04 -14.56 12.95
N PHE A 153 -2.84 -13.33 12.46
CA PHE A 153 -3.69 -12.20 12.80
C PHE A 153 -5.14 -12.39 12.33
N ALA A 154 -5.33 -12.79 11.06
CA ALA A 154 -6.66 -13.05 10.49
C ALA A 154 -7.42 -14.17 11.22
N LEU A 155 -6.72 -15.23 11.63
CA LEU A 155 -7.29 -16.31 12.44
C LEU A 155 -7.66 -15.83 13.85
N SER A 156 -6.81 -15.03 14.49
CA SER A 156 -7.08 -14.46 15.81
C SER A 156 -8.33 -13.59 15.78
N GLU A 157 -8.48 -12.77 14.75
CA GLU A 157 -9.67 -11.91 14.58
C GLU A 157 -10.94 -12.74 14.36
N ARG A 158 -10.86 -13.79 13.52
CA ARG A 158 -12.00 -14.68 13.28
C ARG A 158 -12.43 -15.45 14.53
N LEU A 159 -11.49 -15.81 15.40
CA LEU A 159 -11.79 -16.44 16.68
C LEU A 159 -12.38 -15.44 17.69
N ALA A 160 -11.88 -14.20 17.71
CA ALA A 160 -12.40 -13.14 18.57
C ALA A 160 -13.82 -12.68 18.17
N GLY A 161 -14.12 -12.62 16.86
CA GLY A 161 -15.44 -12.27 16.32
C GLY A 161 -16.51 -13.36 16.47
N GLY A 162 -16.17 -14.55 16.98
CA GLY A 162 -17.08 -15.68 17.15
C GLY A 162 -17.93 -15.68 18.43
N HIS A 163 -17.86 -14.64 19.28
CA HIS A 163 -18.53 -14.59 20.59
C HIS A 163 -19.45 -13.36 20.75
N GLY A 164 -20.34 -13.13 19.78
CA GLY A 164 -21.20 -11.94 19.74
C GLY A 164 -22.66 -12.13 19.30
N THR A 165 -23.21 -13.35 19.31
CA THR A 165 -24.65 -13.56 19.02
C THR A 165 -25.30 -14.55 19.97
N ASN A 166 -25.67 -14.10 21.17
CA ASN A 166 -26.93 -14.54 21.78
C ASN A 166 -27.36 -13.57 22.89
N ASN A 167 -28.39 -12.76 22.61
CA ASN A 167 -29.35 -12.27 23.59
C ASN A 167 -30.49 -11.59 22.82
N GLY A 168 -31.23 -12.41 22.08
CA GLY A 168 -32.60 -12.12 21.71
C GLY A 168 -33.49 -13.08 22.47
N GLU A 169 -33.84 -12.76 23.72
CA GLU A 169 -35.08 -13.26 24.33
C GLU A 169 -35.37 -12.53 25.66
N GLN A 170 -36.65 -12.17 25.80
CA GLN A 170 -37.38 -11.72 27.00
C GLN A 170 -37.56 -10.21 27.21
N GLY A 171 -38.81 -9.80 26.97
CA GLY A 171 -39.40 -8.53 27.38
C GLY A 171 -40.82 -8.41 26.85
N HIS A 172 -41.70 -9.32 27.30
CA HIS A 172 -43.16 -9.12 27.27
C HIS A 172 -43.55 -8.02 28.26
#